data_AF-A0A7J4FJK6-F1
#
_entry.id   AF-A0A7J4FJK6-F1
#
_cell.length_a   1.000
_cell.length_b   1.000
_cell.length_c   1.000
_cell.angle_alpha   90.00
_cell.angle_beta   90.00
_cell.angle_gamma   90.00
#
_symmetry.space_group_name_H-M   'P 1'
#
loop_
_entity.id
_entity.type
_entity.pdbx_description
1 polymer ?
#
loop_
_entity_poly.entity_id
_entity_poly.type
_entity_poly.pdbx_seq_one_letter_code
_entity_poly.pdbx_strand_id
1 'polypeptide(L)'
;MGYDRALSAIYLEESDRIAQIEYIMHTKLISKLYGKNPFQDPQKALAETYEKLDVDMIFWTLQSWHPWDEARRRGELFDERKDWSELFPTTWRPLTPVSSVKEVLDYDPAEHVDLSTERFDDVVSHFEEEHKKCQRLFKEQLVPGGYYCTCFMWPV
;
A
#
# COMPACT_ATOMS: atom_id res chain seq x y z
N MET A 1 16.18 17.28 6.19
CA MET A 1 14.85 17.24 5.53
C MET A 1 14.05 16.09 6.13
N GLY A 2 12.77 15.91 5.81
CA GLY A 2 11.95 14.84 6.41
C GLY A 2 12.57 13.45 6.28
N TYR A 3 13.11 13.14 5.10
CA TYR A 3 13.88 11.93 4.81
C TYR A 3 15.01 11.68 5.80
N ASP A 4 15.89 12.67 6.02
CA ASP A 4 17.04 12.53 6.91
C ASP A 4 16.59 12.32 8.35
N ARG A 5 15.52 13.01 8.77
CA ARG A 5 14.96 12.88 10.12
C ARG A 5 14.41 11.47 10.36
N ALA A 6 13.68 10.93 9.39
CA ALA A 6 13.21 9.55 9.45
C ALA A 6 14.36 8.54 9.50
N LEU A 7 15.42 8.77 8.71
CA LEU A 7 16.59 7.89 8.68
C LEU A 7 17.35 7.91 10.01
N SER A 8 17.58 9.09 10.59
CA SER A 8 18.18 9.24 11.91
C SER A 8 17.34 8.56 12.99
N ALA A 9 16.01 8.65 12.92
CA ALA A 9 15.13 7.93 13.85
C ALA A 9 15.28 6.40 13.77
N ILE A 10 15.42 5.85 12.56
CA ILE A 10 15.66 4.40 12.35
C ILE A 10 17.02 3.98 12.91
N TYR A 11 18.05 4.80 12.71
CA TYR A 11 19.40 4.51 13.22
C TYR A 11 19.63 4.92 14.68
N LEU A 12 18.58 5.37 15.38
CA LEU A 12 18.65 5.81 16.78
C LEU A 12 19.62 6.99 16.99
N GLU A 13 19.72 7.85 16.00
CA GLU A 13 20.53 9.07 16.02
C GLU A 13 19.72 10.28 16.48
N GLU A 14 20.40 11.31 16.99
CA GLU A 14 19.76 12.58 17.33
C GLU A 14 19.23 13.30 16.08
N SER A 15 18.12 14.01 16.24
CA SER A 15 17.52 14.86 15.21
C SER A 15 16.88 16.10 15.84
N ASP A 16 16.51 17.07 15.01
CA ASP A 16 15.92 18.34 15.43
C ASP A 16 14.53 18.19 16.08
N ARG A 17 13.79 17.12 15.76
CA ARG A 17 12.53 16.72 16.40
C ARG A 17 12.22 15.24 16.16
N ILE A 18 11.23 14.71 16.88
CA ILE A 18 10.72 13.35 16.68
C ILE A 18 10.15 13.20 15.26
N ALA A 19 10.59 12.16 14.54
CA ALA A 19 10.10 11.81 13.21
C ALA A 19 8.64 11.32 13.25
N GLN A 20 7.87 11.63 12.21
CA GLN A 20 6.43 11.37 12.13
C GLN A 20 6.02 10.63 10.86
N ILE A 21 4.96 9.82 11.02
CA ILE A 21 4.20 9.18 9.95
C ILE A 21 2.75 9.62 10.11
N GLU A 22 2.08 9.97 9.02
CA GLU A 22 0.68 10.34 9.03
C GLU A 22 -0.11 9.61 7.94
N TYR A 23 -1.37 9.30 8.23
CA TYR A 23 -2.29 8.66 7.29
C TYR A 23 -3.32 9.67 6.81
N ILE A 24 -2.98 10.43 5.76
CA ILE A 24 -3.84 11.50 5.26
C ILE A 24 -4.71 11.01 4.11
N MET A 25 -6.02 10.91 4.36
CA MET A 25 -7.02 10.55 3.35
C MET A 25 -8.05 11.67 3.09
N HIS A 26 -7.96 12.78 3.81
CA HIS A 26 -8.95 13.85 3.73
C HIS A 26 -8.81 14.66 2.44
N THR A 27 -9.61 14.34 1.43
CA THR A 27 -9.51 14.89 0.06
C THR A 27 -9.56 16.42 -0.01
N LYS A 28 -10.37 17.10 0.83
CA LYS A 28 -10.38 18.59 0.85
C LYS A 28 -9.09 19.19 1.41
N LEU A 29 -8.44 18.53 2.37
CA LEU A 29 -7.16 18.96 2.92
C LEU A 29 -6.07 18.80 1.86
N ILE A 30 -6.02 17.61 1.24
CA ILE A 30 -5.10 17.30 0.14
C ILE A 30 -5.31 18.29 -1.01
N SER A 31 -6.56 18.52 -1.44
CA SER A 31 -6.89 19.49 -2.48
C SER A 31 -6.42 20.91 -2.14
N LYS A 32 -6.66 21.36 -0.89
CA LYS A 32 -6.22 22.68 -0.42
C LYS A 32 -4.70 22.82 -0.41
N LEU A 33 -3.98 21.79 0.03
CA LEU A 33 -2.52 21.81 0.10
C LEU A 33 -1.89 21.62 -1.28
N TYR A 34 -2.37 20.69 -2.11
CA TYR A 34 -1.91 20.45 -3.48
C TYR A 34 -2.21 21.63 -4.43
N GLY A 35 -3.35 22.30 -4.24
CA GLY A 35 -3.78 23.44 -5.06
C GLY A 35 -4.39 23.08 -6.42
N LYS A 36 -4.62 21.78 -6.68
CA LYS A 36 -5.30 21.25 -7.87
C LYS A 36 -6.27 20.14 -7.47
N ASN A 37 -7.01 19.61 -8.44
CA ASN A 37 -7.86 18.45 -8.21
C ASN A 37 -7.00 17.21 -7.86
N PRO A 38 -7.08 16.65 -6.64
CA PRO A 38 -6.27 15.50 -6.24
C PRO A 38 -6.68 14.22 -6.98
N PHE A 39 -7.85 14.16 -7.60
CA PHE A 39 -8.29 12.98 -8.35
C PHE A 39 -7.60 12.84 -9.72
N GLN A 40 -6.93 13.88 -10.23
CA GLN A 40 -6.19 13.81 -11.50
C GLN A 40 -4.84 13.13 -11.35
N ASP A 41 -4.19 13.30 -10.20
CA ASP A 41 -2.91 12.66 -9.85
C ASP A 41 -2.83 12.44 -8.33
N PRO A 42 -3.54 11.41 -7.80
CA PRO A 42 -3.72 11.23 -6.36
C PRO A 42 -2.41 11.04 -5.59
N GLN A 43 -1.48 10.28 -6.17
CA GLN A 43 -0.21 9.95 -5.52
C GLN A 43 0.69 11.18 -5.45
N LYS A 44 0.77 11.97 -6.53
CA LYS A 44 1.50 13.25 -6.50
C LYS A 44 0.85 14.27 -5.56
N ALA A 45 -0.48 14.34 -5.57
CA ALA A 45 -1.21 15.25 -4.67
C ALA A 45 -0.92 14.93 -3.20
N LEU A 46 -0.81 13.65 -2.86
CA LEU A 46 -0.45 13.20 -1.52
C LEU A 46 1.03 13.49 -1.19
N ALA A 47 1.96 13.21 -2.11
CA ALA A 47 3.38 13.50 -1.93
C ALA A 47 3.65 14.99 -1.67
N GLU A 48 3.07 15.88 -2.48
CA GLU A 48 3.19 17.33 -2.28
C GLU A 48 2.48 17.81 -1.00
N THR A 49 1.43 17.11 -0.57
CA THR A 49 0.77 17.38 0.71
C THR A 49 1.68 17.03 1.89
N TYR A 50 2.34 15.87 1.86
CA TYR A 50 3.30 15.46 2.88
C TYR A 50 4.53 16.37 2.94
N GLU A 51 5.04 16.80 1.78
CA GLU A 51 6.10 17.82 1.70
C GLU A 51 5.68 19.11 2.40
N LYS A 52 4.47 19.63 2.14
CA LYS A 52 3.98 20.88 2.75
C LYS A 52 3.73 20.78 4.26
N LEU A 53 3.50 19.57 4.75
CA LEU A 53 3.28 19.29 6.17
C LEU A 53 4.57 18.88 6.89
N ASP A 54 5.71 18.82 6.18
CA ASP A 54 6.99 18.31 6.71
C ASP A 54 6.82 16.92 7.36
N VAL A 55 6.09 16.02 6.70
CA VAL A 55 6.00 14.61 7.13
C VAL A 55 7.32 13.91 6.78
N ASP A 56 7.78 13.03 7.66
CA ASP A 56 9.13 12.45 7.60
C ASP A 56 9.17 11.10 6.88
N MET A 57 8.15 10.27 7.09
CA MET A 57 8.07 8.93 6.53
C MET A 57 6.64 8.63 6.09
N ILE A 58 6.50 7.87 5.00
CA ILE A 58 5.20 7.33 4.59
C ILE A 58 5.06 5.87 5.02
N PHE A 59 3.83 5.42 5.20
CA PHE A 59 3.55 3.99 5.24
C PHE A 59 3.42 3.48 3.81
N TRP A 60 4.41 2.71 3.35
CA TRP A 60 4.38 2.08 2.02
C TRP A 60 4.66 0.59 2.14
N THR A 61 3.89 -0.19 1.40
CA THR A 61 4.09 -1.62 1.27
C THR A 61 3.80 -2.00 -0.18
N LEU A 62 4.71 -2.73 -0.82
CA LEU A 62 4.41 -3.35 -2.10
C LEU A 62 3.36 -4.44 -1.87
N GLN A 63 2.25 -4.31 -2.59
CA GLN A 63 1.20 -5.30 -2.66
C GLN A 63 1.04 -5.68 -4.14
N SER A 64 1.66 -6.77 -4.56
CA SER A 64 1.62 -7.27 -5.94
C SER A 64 0.42 -8.19 -6.21
N TRP A 65 -0.34 -8.50 -5.16
CA TRP A 65 -1.48 -9.39 -5.23
C TRP A 65 -2.70 -8.79 -4.54
N HIS A 66 -3.84 -8.84 -5.22
CA HIS A 66 -5.13 -8.42 -4.68
C HIS A 66 -6.11 -9.59 -4.74
N PRO A 67 -6.74 -9.99 -3.61
CA PRO A 67 -7.68 -11.12 -3.59
C PRO A 67 -8.83 -10.99 -4.62
N TRP A 68 -9.25 -9.76 -4.89
CA TRP A 68 -10.36 -9.50 -5.80
C TRP A 68 -10.00 -9.71 -7.27
N ASP A 69 -8.73 -9.57 -7.66
CA ASP A 69 -8.32 -9.83 -9.05
C ASP A 69 -8.43 -11.32 -9.37
N GLU A 70 -8.15 -12.18 -8.38
CA GLU A 70 -8.36 -13.62 -8.47
C GLU A 70 -9.85 -13.98 -8.41
N ALA A 71 -10.61 -13.41 -7.47
CA ALA A 71 -12.07 -13.61 -7.40
C ALA A 71 -12.77 -13.24 -8.72
N ARG A 72 -12.40 -12.11 -9.37
CA ARG A 72 -12.90 -11.75 -10.70
C ARG A 72 -12.51 -12.78 -11.76
N ARG A 73 -11.27 -13.28 -11.73
CA ARG A 73 -10.78 -14.31 -12.66
C ARG A 73 -11.58 -15.61 -12.54
N ARG A 74 -12.03 -15.95 -11.32
CA ARG A 74 -12.90 -17.10 -11.03
C ARG A 74 -14.38 -16.87 -11.37
N GLY A 75 -14.75 -15.66 -11.75
CA GLY A 75 -16.13 -15.29 -12.06
C GLY A 75 -17.00 -15.06 -10.83
N GLU A 76 -16.39 -14.85 -9.66
CA GLU A 76 -17.12 -14.46 -8.45
C GLU A 76 -17.70 -13.06 -8.60
N LEU A 77 -18.94 -12.89 -8.15
CA LEU A 77 -19.66 -11.61 -8.23
C LEU A 77 -19.66 -10.95 -6.86
N PHE A 78 -19.18 -9.71 -6.80
CA PHE A 78 -19.20 -8.87 -5.61
C PHE A 78 -19.72 -7.46 -5.94
N ASP A 79 -20.41 -6.84 -4.98
CA ASP A 79 -21.07 -5.55 -5.16
C ASP A 79 -20.05 -4.40 -5.06
N GLU A 80 -19.56 -3.90 -6.20
CA GLU A 80 -18.64 -2.77 -6.26
C GLU A 80 -19.34 -1.38 -6.16
N ARG A 81 -19.84 -1.02 -4.97
CA ARG A 81 -20.33 0.33 -4.63
C ARG A 81 -19.28 1.45 -4.69
N LYS A 82 -19.60 2.49 -5.47
CA LYS A 82 -18.81 3.72 -5.62
C LYS A 82 -19.24 4.85 -4.67
N ASP A 83 -20.24 4.64 -3.83
CA ASP A 83 -21.08 5.71 -3.29
C ASP A 83 -21.17 5.79 -1.76
N TRP A 84 -20.31 5.13 -0.99
CA TRP A 84 -20.37 5.22 0.48
C TRP A 84 -19.14 5.86 1.14
N SER A 85 -19.43 6.98 1.81
CA SER A 85 -18.56 7.90 2.57
C SER A 85 -17.58 8.75 1.75
N GLU A 86 -17.79 10.07 1.74
CA GLU A 86 -16.79 11.06 1.25
C GLU A 86 -15.48 11.06 2.04
N LEU A 87 -15.48 10.51 3.27
CA LEU A 87 -14.37 10.66 4.23
C LEU A 87 -13.57 9.38 4.46
N PHE A 88 -14.17 8.19 4.35
CA PHE A 88 -13.50 6.90 4.59
C PHE A 88 -14.22 5.79 3.80
N PRO A 89 -13.81 5.49 2.55
CA PRO A 89 -14.39 4.38 1.80
C PRO A 89 -13.86 3.05 2.37
N THR A 90 -14.62 2.41 3.25
CA THR A 90 -14.43 0.96 3.47
C THR A 90 -15.24 0.24 2.41
N THR A 91 -14.55 -0.29 1.43
CA THR A 91 -15.11 -1.06 0.34
C THR A 91 -15.45 -2.47 0.81
N TRP A 92 -16.73 -2.83 0.90
CA TRP A 92 -17.24 -4.22 0.83
C TRP A 92 -17.59 -4.96 2.13
N ARG A 93 -18.69 -5.72 2.05
CA ARG A 93 -18.98 -6.90 2.88
C ARG A 93 -18.34 -8.11 2.18
N PRO A 94 -17.32 -8.77 2.77
CA PRO A 94 -16.79 -9.99 2.22
C PRO A 94 -17.83 -11.11 2.33
N LEU A 95 -18.15 -11.74 1.20
CA LEU A 95 -18.69 -13.10 1.18
C LEU A 95 -17.49 -14.01 0.95
N THR A 96 -17.01 -14.64 2.01
CA THR A 96 -15.90 -15.58 1.90
C THR A 96 -16.45 -16.88 1.29
N PRO A 97 -15.90 -17.38 0.17
CA PRO A 97 -16.36 -18.64 -0.43
C PRO A 97 -16.04 -19.87 0.44
N VAL A 98 -15.20 -19.68 1.46
CA VAL A 98 -14.86 -20.68 2.47
C VAL A 98 -16.10 -21.10 3.25
N SER A 99 -16.43 -22.38 3.12
CA SER A 99 -17.62 -23.00 3.68
C SER A 99 -17.36 -23.75 4.99
N SER A 100 -16.10 -23.95 5.37
CA SER A 100 -15.72 -24.68 6.59
C SER A 100 -14.33 -24.34 7.12
N VAL A 101 -14.10 -24.59 8.41
CA VAL A 101 -12.75 -24.50 9.04
C VAL A 101 -11.75 -25.44 8.36
N LYS A 102 -12.21 -26.62 7.94
CA LYS A 102 -11.36 -27.60 7.28
C LYS A 102 -10.78 -27.04 5.98
N GLU A 103 -11.58 -26.36 5.18
CA GLU A 103 -11.15 -25.72 3.93
C GLU A 103 -10.04 -24.67 4.17
N VAL A 104 -10.09 -23.93 5.28
CA VAL A 104 -9.01 -23.00 5.66
C VAL A 104 -7.72 -23.75 6.02
N LEU A 105 -7.85 -24.85 6.77
CA LEU A 105 -6.71 -25.61 7.26
C LEU A 105 -6.04 -26.46 6.18
N ASP A 106 -6.81 -26.89 5.18
CA ASP A 106 -6.34 -27.69 4.05
C ASP A 106 -5.84 -26.81 2.88
N TYR A 107 -5.93 -25.48 2.96
CA TYR A 107 -5.45 -24.57 1.92
C TYR A 107 -3.94 -24.66 1.74
N ASP A 108 -3.50 -25.07 0.54
CA ASP A 108 -2.09 -25.03 0.13
C ASP A 108 -1.85 -23.90 -0.90
N PRO A 109 -1.16 -22.81 -0.51
CA PRO A 109 -0.85 -21.72 -1.44
C PRO A 109 0.00 -22.15 -2.64
N ALA A 110 0.77 -23.25 -2.52
CA ALA A 110 1.61 -23.76 -3.61
C ALA A 110 0.81 -24.38 -4.77
N GLU A 111 -0.45 -24.78 -4.54
CA GLU A 111 -1.34 -25.27 -5.60
C GLU A 111 -1.85 -24.14 -6.51
N HIS A 112 -1.80 -22.89 -6.04
CA HIS A 112 -2.37 -21.72 -6.72
C HIS A 112 -1.32 -20.77 -7.30
N VAL A 113 -0.07 -20.91 -6.88
CA VAL A 113 1.04 -20.07 -7.37
C VAL A 113 2.16 -20.95 -7.85
N ASP A 114 2.34 -20.99 -9.18
CA ASP A 114 3.49 -21.62 -9.78
C ASP A 114 4.72 -20.70 -9.67
N LEU A 115 5.57 -20.99 -8.69
CA LEU A 115 6.85 -20.31 -8.50
C LEU A 115 7.99 -20.98 -9.27
N SER A 116 7.72 -22.02 -10.07
CA SER A 116 8.78 -22.81 -10.73
C SER A 116 9.56 -22.00 -11.77
N THR A 117 8.96 -20.94 -12.31
CA THR A 117 9.59 -20.02 -13.26
C THR A 117 10.13 -18.75 -12.61
N GLU A 118 9.78 -18.47 -11.36
CA GLU A 118 10.18 -17.25 -10.65
C GLU A 118 11.59 -17.39 -10.10
N ARG A 119 12.50 -16.51 -10.54
CA ARG A 119 13.86 -16.45 -9.98
C ARG A 119 13.88 -15.42 -8.86
N PHE A 120 14.54 -15.76 -7.76
CA PHE A 120 14.69 -14.85 -6.63
C PHE A 120 15.21 -13.46 -7.03
N ASP A 121 16.20 -13.41 -7.93
CA ASP A 121 16.78 -12.16 -8.41
C ASP A 121 15.77 -11.28 -9.19
N ASP A 122 14.83 -11.90 -9.90
CA ASP A 122 13.80 -11.20 -10.66
C ASP A 122 12.79 -10.56 -9.69
N VAL A 123 12.43 -11.28 -8.62
CA VAL A 123 11.56 -10.78 -7.54
C VAL A 123 12.21 -9.59 -6.82
N VAL A 124 13.49 -9.70 -6.47
CA VAL A 124 14.25 -8.60 -5.84
C VAL A 124 14.31 -7.40 -6.78
N SER A 125 14.64 -7.62 -8.06
CA SER A 125 14.74 -6.55 -9.05
C SER A 125 13.41 -5.82 -9.24
N HIS A 126 12.29 -6.56 -9.26
CA HIS A 126 10.96 -5.98 -9.33
C HIS A 126 10.66 -5.11 -8.09
N PHE A 127 10.91 -5.64 -6.90
CA PHE A 127 10.70 -4.89 -5.66
C PHE A 127 11.53 -3.60 -5.63
N GLU A 128 12.81 -3.68 -5.97
CA GLU A 128 13.70 -2.52 -6.03
C GLU A 128 13.19 -1.45 -7.00
N GLU A 129 12.71 -1.85 -8.17
CA GLU A 129 12.22 -0.90 -9.18
C GLU A 129 10.94 -0.18 -8.69
N GLU A 130 10.00 -0.92 -8.08
CA GLU A 130 8.79 -0.32 -7.51
C GLU A 130 9.10 0.58 -6.31
N HIS A 131 10.01 0.17 -5.44
CA HIS A 131 10.48 1.00 -4.32
C HIS A 131 11.16 2.28 -4.84
N LYS A 132 12.07 2.18 -5.83
CA LYS A 132 12.74 3.33 -6.45
C LYS A 132 11.73 4.29 -7.07
N LYS A 133 10.68 3.79 -7.74
CA LYS A 133 9.59 4.65 -8.28
C LYS A 133 8.88 5.41 -7.16
N CYS A 134 8.51 4.72 -6.09
CA CYS A 134 7.83 5.34 -4.96
C CYS A 134 8.73 6.36 -4.23
N GLN A 135 9.98 6.00 -3.96
CA GLN A 135 10.95 6.89 -3.31
C GLN A 135 11.25 8.14 -4.14
N ARG A 136 11.25 8.05 -5.48
CA ARG A 136 11.36 9.23 -6.37
C ARG A 136 10.14 10.14 -6.25
N LEU A 137 8.94 9.59 -6.07
CA LEU A 137 7.72 10.36 -5.93
C LEU A 137 7.65 11.07 -4.58
N PHE A 138 7.95 10.35 -3.50
CA PHE A 138 7.97 10.87 -2.12
C PHE A 138 9.39 11.26 -1.70
N LYS A 139 10.10 12.01 -2.54
CA LYS A 139 11.54 12.33 -2.37
C LYS A 139 11.90 13.03 -1.04
N GLU A 140 10.95 13.73 -0.43
CA GLU A 140 11.15 14.46 0.83
C GLU A 140 10.85 13.58 2.06
N GLN A 141 10.19 12.43 1.87
CA GLN A 141 9.88 11.45 2.91
C GLN A 141 10.77 10.22 2.73
N LEU A 142 11.05 9.52 3.83
CA LEU A 142 11.50 8.14 3.73
C LEU A 142 10.35 7.26 3.25
N VAL A 143 10.59 6.47 2.20
CA VAL A 143 9.72 5.37 1.81
C VAL A 143 10.32 4.09 2.41
N PRO A 144 9.74 3.53 3.49
CA PRO A 144 10.25 2.29 4.05
C PRO A 144 10.07 1.16 3.03
N GLY A 145 11.05 0.28 2.91
CA GLY A 145 10.90 -0.95 2.14
C GLY A 145 10.02 -1.93 2.91
N GLY A 146 8.90 -2.36 2.32
CA GLY A 146 8.04 -3.36 2.93
C GLY A 146 7.20 -4.09 1.88
N TYR A 147 6.91 -5.36 2.13
CA TYR A 147 5.98 -6.16 1.33
C TYR A 147 4.86 -6.63 2.24
N TYR A 148 3.60 -6.38 1.87
CA TYR A 148 2.45 -6.67 2.72
C TYR A 148 1.46 -7.58 2.01
N CYS A 149 1.78 -8.87 2.01
CA CYS A 149 0.83 -9.95 1.82
C CYS A 149 1.13 -11.00 2.92
N THR A 150 0.22 -11.19 3.88
CA THR A 150 0.31 -12.29 4.84
C THR A 150 -0.09 -13.59 4.14
N CYS A 151 0.39 -14.73 4.63
CA CYS A 151 -0.01 -16.05 4.10
C CYS A 151 -1.54 -16.27 4.14
N PHE A 152 -2.26 -15.56 5.01
CA PHE A 152 -3.73 -15.58 5.11
C PHE A 152 -4.43 -14.54 4.25
N MET A 153 -3.71 -13.67 3.56
CA MET A 153 -4.30 -12.82 2.54
C MET A 153 -4.34 -13.54 1.19
N TRP A 154 -3.44 -14.50 0.90
CA TRP A 154 -3.47 -15.36 -0.29
C TRP A 154 -4.75 -16.18 -0.58
N PRO A 155 -5.58 -16.59 0.40
CA PRO A 155 -6.82 -17.30 0.14
C PRO A 155 -7.96 -16.30 -0.07
N VAL A 156 -8.03 -15.71 -1.27
CA VAL A 156 -9.32 -15.43 -1.94
C VAL A 156 -9.09 -15.65 -3.43
#